data_AF-A0A2H0PR12-F1
#
_entry.id   AF-A0A2H0PR12-F1
#
_cell.length_a   1.000
_cell.length_b   1.000
_cell.length_c   1.000
_cell.angle_alpha   90.00
_cell.angle_beta   90.00
_cell.angle_gamma   90.00
#
_symmetry.space_group_name_H-M   'P 1'
#
loop_
_entity.id
_entity.type
_entity.pdbx_description
1 polymer ?
#
loop_
_entity_poly.entity_id
_entity_poly.type
_entity_poly.pdbx_seq_one_letter_code
_entity_poly.pdbx_strand_id
1 'polypeptide(L)'
;MEYDRNLFGEIERFVKIKILDREYEVPDRLELLRVFQFLDFHIDYARLCWNASCQKCFLEVDREGGSQKVLACRTKSQESMTIMKLPPTIKAS
;
A
#
# COMPACT_ATOMS: atom_id res chain seq x y z
N MET A 1 12.32 -9.23 -11.41
CA MET A 1 12.27 -7.86 -10.88
C MET A 1 13.35 -7.75 -9.83
N GLU A 2 14.34 -6.88 -10.02
CA GLU A 2 15.33 -6.60 -8.98
C GLU A 2 14.69 -5.66 -7.96
N TYR A 3 14.78 -5.96 -6.66
CA TYR A 3 14.21 -5.15 -5.58
C TYR A 3 15.16 -5.12 -4.38
N ASP A 4 15.03 -4.10 -3.54
CA ASP A 4 15.85 -3.94 -2.34
C ASP A 4 15.42 -4.94 -1.24
N ARG A 5 16.15 -6.06 -1.14
CA ARG A 5 15.92 -7.10 -0.12
C ARG A 5 16.13 -6.60 1.31
N ASN A 6 16.97 -5.58 1.53
CA ASN A 6 17.18 -5.03 2.86
C ASN A 6 15.95 -4.24 3.32
N LEU A 7 15.20 -3.67 2.37
CA LEU A 7 14.01 -2.87 2.65
C LEU A 7 12.73 -3.69 2.70
N PHE A 8 12.57 -4.65 1.77
CA PHE A 8 11.33 -5.41 1.61
C PHE A 8 11.39 -6.83 2.18
N GLY A 9 12.57 -7.28 2.63
CA GLY A 9 12.78 -8.66 3.07
C GLY A 9 12.70 -9.64 1.91
N GLU A 10 12.50 -10.92 2.21
CA GLU A 10 12.27 -11.94 1.18
C GLU A 10 10.81 -11.91 0.72
N ILE A 11 10.61 -11.77 -0.59
CA ILE A 11 9.28 -11.84 -1.20
C ILE A 11 9.02 -13.29 -1.61
N GLU A 12 8.14 -13.97 -0.88
CA GLU A 12 7.75 -15.36 -1.14
C GLU A 12 6.83 -15.49 -2.37
N ARG A 13 5.89 -14.55 -2.52
CA ARG A 13 4.93 -14.52 -3.62
C ARG A 13 4.41 -13.12 -3.89
N PHE A 14 3.83 -12.96 -5.07
CA PHE A 14 3.12 -11.77 -5.48
C PHE A 14 1.61 -12.03 -5.55
N VAL A 15 0.82 -11.00 -5.28
CA VAL A 15 -0.65 -11.01 -5.33
C VAL A 15 -1.14 -9.86 -6.19
N LYS A 16 -2.30 -10.03 -6.81
CA LYS A 16 -2.93 -8.94 -7.57
C LYS A 16 -3.79 -8.09 -6.67
N ILE A 17 -3.59 -6.78 -6.76
CA ILE A 17 -4.43 -5.79 -6.10
C ILE A 17 -4.85 -4.72 -7.11
N LYS A 18 -5.95 -4.03 -6.81
CA LYS A 18 -6.40 -2.86 -7.56
C LYS A 18 -6.16 -1.60 -6.75
N ILE A 19 -5.51 -0.60 -7.34
CA ILE A 19 -5.34 0.72 -6.75
C ILE A 19 -6.04 1.71 -7.68
N LEU A 20 -7.11 2.32 -7.19
CA LEU A 20 -8.04 3.13 -7.97
C LEU A 20 -8.62 2.32 -9.15
N ASP A 21 -8.27 2.68 -10.37
CA ASP A 21 -8.72 2.08 -11.62
C ASP A 21 -7.70 1.11 -12.26
N ARG A 22 -6.52 0.95 -11.65
CA ARG A 22 -5.42 0.13 -12.20
C ARG A 22 -5.09 -1.09 -11.35
N GLU A 23 -4.72 -2.18 -12.01
CA GLU A 23 -4.24 -3.41 -11.36
C GLU A 23 -2.72 -3.40 -11.22
N TYR A 24 -2.23 -3.92 -10.10
CA TYR A 24 -0.81 -4.04 -9.77
C TYR A 24 -0.52 -5.43 -9.20
N GLU A 25 0.68 -5.93 -9.51
CA GLU A 25 1.24 -7.13 -8.89
C GLU A 25 2.24 -6.68 -7.81
N VAL A 26 1.97 -7.07 -6.56
CA VAL A 26 2.71 -6.58 -5.39
C VAL A 26 3.09 -7.73 -4.47
N PRO A 27 4.13 -7.58 -3.62
CA PRO A 27 4.47 -8.57 -2.62
C PRO A 27 3.29 -8.85 -1.69
N ASP A 28 3.04 -10.13 -1.41
CA ASP A 28 1.98 -10.51 -0.48
C ASP A 28 2.33 -10.13 0.96
N ARG A 29 1.31 -9.77 1.74
CA ARG A 29 1.41 -9.42 3.18
C ARG A 29 2.38 -8.28 3.51
N LEU A 30 2.70 -7.42 2.55
CA LEU A 30 3.53 -6.23 2.73
C LEU A 30 2.67 -5.05 3.19
N GLU A 31 3.14 -4.23 4.12
CA GLU A 31 2.40 -3.02 4.52
C GLU A 31 2.10 -2.14 3.31
N LEU A 32 0.88 -1.64 3.16
CA LEU A 32 0.45 -0.88 1.98
C LEU A 32 1.31 0.37 1.75
N LEU A 33 1.84 1.00 2.80
CA LEU A 33 2.78 2.11 2.64
C LEU A 33 4.11 1.66 1.99
N ARG A 34 4.57 0.43 2.26
CA ARG A 34 5.72 -0.18 1.56
C ARG A 34 5.34 -0.62 0.15
N VAL A 35 4.11 -1.07 -0.08
CA VAL A 35 3.61 -1.37 -1.43
C VAL A 35 3.69 -0.14 -2.33
N PHE A 36 3.25 1.03 -1.86
CA PHE A 36 3.40 2.26 -2.64
C PHE A 36 4.87 2.59 -2.92
N GLN A 37 5.77 2.34 -1.97
CA GLN A 37 7.20 2.53 -2.18
C GLN A 37 7.77 1.53 -3.19
N PHE A 38 7.32 0.28 -3.15
CA PHE A 38 7.72 -0.78 -4.09
C PHE A 38 7.27 -0.48 -5.52
N LEU A 39 6.07 0.12 -5.67
CA LEU A 39 5.52 0.56 -6.94
C LEU A 39 6.06 1.93 -7.40
N ASP A 40 7.02 2.50 -6.68
CA ASP A 40 7.63 3.81 -6.95
C ASP A 40 6.60 4.94 -7.03
N PHE A 41 5.56 4.91 -6.19
CA PHE A 41 4.60 6.01 -6.05
C PHE A 41 5.27 7.20 -5.37
N HIS A 42 4.79 8.40 -5.66
CA HIS A 42 5.24 9.58 -4.93
C HIS A 42 4.69 9.58 -3.49
N ILE A 43 5.58 9.51 -2.50
CA ILE A 43 5.26 9.48 -1.06
C ILE A 43 5.87 10.70 -0.38
N ASP A 44 5.05 11.45 0.37
CA ASP A 44 5.50 12.55 1.22
C ASP A 44 6.11 12.01 2.53
N TYR A 45 7.39 11.65 2.49
CA TYR A 45 8.12 11.07 3.62
C TYR A 45 8.24 12.02 4.83
N ALA A 46 8.16 13.33 4.62
CA ALA A 46 8.25 14.30 5.71
C ALA A 46 6.97 14.32 6.57
N ARG A 47 5.83 13.93 5.99
CA ARG A 47 4.52 13.96 6.67
C ARG A 47 4.04 12.60 7.15
N LEU A 48 4.67 11.53 6.70
CA LEU A 48 4.24 10.16 6.99
C LEU A 48 5.19 9.46 7.97
N CYS A 49 4.63 8.51 8.71
CA CYS A 49 5.39 7.64 9.61
C CYS A 49 5.01 6.18 9.35
N TRP A 50 5.84 5.26 9.83
CA TRP A 50 5.62 3.82 9.70
C TRP A 50 4.99 3.17 10.95
N ASN A 51 4.71 3.97 11.98
CA ASN A 51 4.31 3.48 13.29
C ASN A 51 2.88 3.85 13.70
N ALA A 52 2.09 4.42 12.78
CA ALA A 52 0.73 4.95 13.00
C ALA A 52 0.60 6.19 13.89
N SER A 53 1.71 6.79 14.37
CA SER A 53 1.64 8.00 15.22
C SER A 53 1.09 9.23 14.49
N CYS A 54 1.40 9.42 13.20
CA CYS A 54 0.95 10.60 12.45
C CYS A 54 -0.50 10.50 11.97
N GLN A 55 -1.03 9.29 11.78
CA GLN A 55 -2.34 9.00 11.21
C GLN A 55 -2.65 9.77 9.89
N LYS A 56 -1.65 9.97 9.02
CA LYS A 56 -1.80 10.72 7.76
C LYS A 56 -1.82 9.84 6.51
N CYS A 57 -1.77 8.52 6.64
CA CYS A 57 -1.79 7.57 5.53
C CYS A 57 -3.11 6.80 5.43
N PHE A 58 -4.24 7.47 5.66
CA PHE A 58 -5.54 6.82 5.56
C PHE A 58 -5.92 6.49 4.12
N LEU A 59 -6.36 5.26 3.91
CA LEU A 59 -6.90 4.73 2.66
C LEU A 59 -8.35 4.32 2.85
N GLU A 60 -9.12 4.28 1.77
CA GLU A 60 -10.38 3.55 1.72
C GLU A 60 -10.16 2.27 0.92
N VAL A 61 -10.44 1.11 1.52
CA VAL A 61 -10.31 -0.20 0.89
C VAL A 61 -11.67 -0.87 0.83
N ASP A 62 -11.94 -1.58 -0.26
CA ASP A 62 -13.13 -2.42 -0.37
C ASP A 62 -12.87 -3.76 0.34
N ARG A 63 -13.74 -4.10 1.28
CA ARG A 63 -13.73 -5.37 2.02
C ARG A 63 -15.15 -5.88 2.13
N GLU A 64 -15.37 -7.10 1.64
CA GLU A 64 -16.62 -7.84 1.82
C GLU A 64 -17.87 -7.04 1.38
N GLY A 65 -17.74 -6.21 0.33
CA GLY A 65 -18.83 -5.37 -0.19
C GLY A 65 -19.05 -4.05 0.55
N GLY A 66 -18.10 -3.62 1.39
CA GLY A 66 -18.12 -2.35 2.11
C GLY A 66 -16.79 -1.60 2.07
N SER A 67 -16.86 -0.27 2.09
CA SER A 67 -15.69 0.61 2.21
C SER A 67 -15.22 0.69 3.67
N GLN A 68 -13.96 0.31 3.93
CA GLN A 68 -13.31 0.47 5.23
C GLN A 68 -12.16 1.49 5.15
N LYS A 69 -12.14 2.44 6.09
CA LYS A 69 -11.00 3.35 6.26
C LYS A 69 -9.89 2.67 7.07
N VAL A 70 -8.68 2.61 6.52
CA VAL A 70 -7.53 1.91 7.12
C VAL A 70 -6.25 2.74 7.04
N LEU A 71 -5.21 2.40 7.82
CA LEU A 71 -3.89 3.06 7.76
C LEU A 71 -2.93 2.25 6.89
N ALA A 72 -2.39 2.88 5.84
CA ALA A 72 -1.49 2.21 4.90
C ALA A 72 -0.24 1.60 5.58
N CYS A 73 0.28 2.22 6.65
CA CYS A 73 1.46 1.72 7.35
C CYS A 73 1.19 0.52 8.28
N ARG A 74 -0.07 0.10 8.46
CA ARG A 74 -0.47 -1.01 9.34
C ARG A 74 -1.31 -2.07 8.63
N THR A 75 -1.89 -1.74 7.49
CA THR A 75 -2.65 -2.69 6.67
C THR A 75 -1.71 -3.36 5.69
N LYS A 76 -1.85 -4.67 5.53
CA LYS A 76 -1.05 -5.48 4.62
C LYS A 76 -1.79 -5.70 3.31
N SER A 77 -1.05 -5.81 2.20
CA SER A 77 -1.56 -6.31 0.92
C SER A 77 -2.09 -7.73 1.08
N GLN A 78 -3.11 -8.04 0.29
CA GLN A 78 -3.70 -9.37 0.17
C GLN A 78 -4.33 -9.48 -1.22
N GLU A 79 -4.43 -10.71 -1.72
CA GLU A 79 -5.07 -11.01 -3.01
C GLU A 79 -6.45 -10.38 -3.15
N SER A 80 -6.75 -9.87 -4.35
CA SER A 80 -8.04 -9.25 -4.70
C SER A 80 -8.43 -8.02 -3.86
N MET A 81 -7.48 -7.41 -3.13
CA MET A 81 -7.72 -6.14 -2.43
C MET A 81 -7.92 -4.99 -3.42
N THR A 82 -8.93 -4.14 -3.16
CA THR A 82 -9.16 -2.91 -3.93
C THR A 82 -9.00 -1.69 -3.03
N ILE A 83 -8.08 -0.80 -3.38
CA ILE A 83 -7.88 0.51 -2.74
C ILE A 83 -8.65 1.55 -3.55
N MET A 84 -9.72 2.09 -2.98
CA MET A 84 -10.62 3.04 -3.66
C MET A 84 -10.18 4.49 -3.53
N LYS A 85 -9.35 4.81 -2.52
CA LYS A 85 -8.91 6.18 -2.27
C LYS A 85 -7.52 6.24 -1.64
N LEU A 86 -6.70 7.18 -2.14
CA LEU A 86 -5.38 7.52 -1.60
C LEU A 86 -5.43 8.83 -0.79
N PRO A 87 -4.57 8.99 0.23
CA PRO A 87 -4.40 10.28 0.90
C PRO A 87 -3.64 11.25 -0.01
N PRO A 88 -3.71 12.58 0.23
CA PRO A 88 -2.98 13.57 -0.57
C PRO A 88 -1.45 13.46 -0.49
N THR A 89 -0.94 12.73 0.50
CA THR A 89 0.48 12.45 0.74
C THR A 89 1.03 11.29 -0.09
N ILE A 90 0.18 10.60 -0.86
CA ILE A 90 0.56 9.47 -1.71
C ILE A 90 -0.09 9.65 -3.09
N LYS A 91 0.70 9.62 -4.15
CA LYS A 91 0.21 9.77 -5.53
C LYS A 91 0.80 8.67 -6.40
N ALA A 92 -0.02 8.07 -7.26
CA ALA A 92 0.48 7.21 -8.31
C ALA A 92 1.39 7.99 -9.26
N SER A 93 2.43 7.31 -9.76
CA SER A 93 3.39 7.86 -10.72
C SER A 93 2.86 7.89 -12.16
#